data_AF-A0A5J4QR52-F1
#
_entry.id   AF-A0A5J4QR52-F1
#
_cell.length_a   1.000
_cell.length_b   1.000
_cell.length_c   1.000
_cell.angle_alpha   90.00
_cell.angle_beta   90.00
_cell.angle_gamma   90.00
#
_symmetry.space_group_name_H-M   'P 1'
#
loop_
_entity.id
_entity.type
_entity.pdbx_description
1 polymer ?
#
loop_
_entity_poly.entity_id
_entity_poly.type
_entity_poly.pdbx_seq_one_letter_code
_entity_poly.pdbx_strand_id
1 'polypeptide(L)' 'LAEITGCKVKPLHTADYPTKAARPHYSVLDKTKIKETYGLEISHWEESLERMIWDDCEAQLRI' A
#
# COMPACT_ATOMS: atom_id res chain seq x y z
N LEU A 1 -13.88 -2.27 -2.07
CA LEU A 1 -13.51 -2.90 -0.79
C LEU A 1 -13.11 -4.33 -1.12
N ALA A 2 -11.91 -4.77 -0.76
CA ALA A 2 -11.19 -5.93 -1.32
C ALA A 2 -11.78 -7.34 -1.05
N GLU A 3 -13.11 -7.48 -0.93
CA GLU A 3 -13.84 -8.76 -0.83
C GLU A 3 -13.20 -9.82 0.11
N ILE A 4 -12.65 -9.36 1.24
CA ILE A 4 -12.05 -10.25 2.24
C ILE A 4 -13.18 -10.99 2.96
N THR A 5 -13.45 -12.23 2.56
CA THR A 5 -14.62 -13.01 3.02
C THR A 5 -14.42 -13.73 4.36
N GLY A 6 -13.17 -13.94 4.80
CA GLY A 6 -12.84 -14.71 6.02
C GLY A 6 -12.12 -13.94 7.14
N CYS A 7 -11.61 -12.74 6.87
CA CYS A 7 -10.80 -11.97 7.82
C CYS A 7 -11.42 -10.60 8.08
N LYS A 8 -11.71 -10.30 9.35
CA LYS A 8 -12.29 -9.02 9.78
C LYS A 8 -11.20 -8.10 10.32
N VAL A 9 -10.86 -7.07 9.56
CA VAL A 9 -9.89 -6.04 9.99
C VAL A 9 -10.63 -4.96 10.79
N LYS A 10 -10.12 -4.63 11.99
CA LYS A 10 -10.67 -3.59 12.87
C LYS A 10 -9.66 -2.45 13.06
N PRO A 11 -10.07 -1.18 12.99
CA PRO A 11 -9.20 -0.05 13.31
C PRO A 11 -8.88 0.00 14.81
N LEU A 12 -7.71 0.53 15.17
CA LEU A 12 -7.28 0.81 16.55
C LEU A 12 -6.37 2.05 16.58
N HIS A 13 -6.10 2.59 17.77
CA HIS A 13 -5.16 3.70 17.94
C HIS A 13 -3.72 3.18 18.11
N THR A 14 -2.74 3.99 17.71
CA THR A 14 -1.31 3.67 17.92
C THR A 14 -0.97 3.42 19.40
N ALA A 15 -1.67 4.08 20.32
CA ALA A 15 -1.49 3.89 21.77
C ALA A 15 -1.89 2.49 22.25
N ASP A 16 -2.85 1.84 21.57
CA ASP A 16 -3.30 0.48 21.90
C ASP A 16 -2.27 -0.59 21.50
N TYR A 17 -1.29 -0.23 20.67
CA TYR A 17 -0.21 -1.12 20.23
C TYR A 17 1.16 -0.40 20.18
N PRO A 18 1.80 -0.18 21.35
CA PRO A 18 3.00 0.62 21.46
C PRO A 18 4.21 -0.08 20.84
N THR A 19 5.03 0.68 20.10
CA THR A 19 6.28 0.20 19.51
C THR A 19 7.46 1.01 20.03
N LYS A 20 8.67 0.40 20.06
CA LYS A 20 9.89 1.07 20.54
C LYS A 20 10.22 2.35 19.76
N ALA A 21 9.95 2.36 18.46
CA ALA A 21 10.09 3.54 17.61
C ALA A 21 8.77 4.31 17.55
N ALA A 22 8.86 5.65 17.68
CA ALA A 22 7.73 6.54 17.50
C ALA A 22 7.32 6.60 16.02
N ARG A 23 6.02 6.43 15.75
CA ARG A 23 5.47 6.54 14.39
C ARG A 23 4.95 7.96 14.16
N PRO A 24 5.35 8.64 13.08
CA PRO A 24 4.75 9.92 12.73
C PRO A 24 3.27 9.72 12.38
N HIS A 25 2.42 10.67 12.79
CA HIS A 25 0.98 10.63 12.49
C HIS A 25 0.68 10.78 11.00
N TYR A 26 1.57 11.45 10.26
CA TYR A 26 1.42 11.69 8.83
C TYR A 26 2.80 11.62 8.17
N SER A 27 2.93 10.75 7.17
CA SER A 27 4.17 10.52 6.45
C SER A 27 3.95 10.40 4.93
N VAL A 28 2.87 10.98 4.42
CA VAL A 28 2.62 11.03 2.97
C VAL A 28 3.60 12.02 2.35
N LEU A 29 4.27 11.59 1.28
CA LEU A 29 5.27 12.37 0.57
C LEU A 29 4.67 12.96 -0.71
N ASP A 30 5.05 14.20 -1.02
CA ASP A 30 4.73 14.83 -2.29
C ASP A 30 5.58 14.22 -3.42
N LYS A 31 4.91 13.85 -4.51
CA LYS A 31 5.50 13.20 -5.68
C LYS A 31 5.75 14.17 -6.84
N THR A 32 5.44 15.46 -6.69
CA THR A 32 5.54 16.46 -7.77
C THR A 32 6.93 16.51 -8.40
N LYS A 33 7.98 16.64 -7.58
CA LYS A 33 9.37 16.73 -8.06
C LYS A 33 9.79 15.56 -8.95
N ILE A 34 9.46 14.33 -8.56
CA ILE A 34 9.86 13.13 -9.34
C ILE A 34 9.05 13.00 -10.63
N LYS A 35 7.76 13.37 -10.60
CA LYS A 35 6.91 13.39 -11.80
C LYS A 35 7.45 14.36 -12.85
N GLU A 36 7.77 15.58 -12.44
CA GLU A 36 8.26 16.63 -13.34
C GLU A 36 9.67 16.34 -13.85
N THR A 37 10.59 15.90 -12.97
CA THR A 37 12.00 15.68 -13.34
C THR A 37 12.16 14.56 -14.36
N TYR A 38 11.33 13.51 -14.26
CA TYR A 38 11.49 12.29 -15.08
C TYR A 38 10.32 12.03 -16.04
N GLY A 39 9.32 12.91 -16.08
CA GLY A 39 8.12 12.73 -16.93
C GLY A 39 7.33 11.47 -16.60
N LEU A 40 7.27 11.08 -15.32
CA LEU A 40 6.66 9.83 -14.87
C LEU A 40 5.19 10.03 -14.47
N GLU A 41 4.32 9.16 -14.96
CA GLU A 41 2.98 8.99 -14.40
C GLU A 41 3.01 7.92 -13.31
N ILE A 42 2.75 8.33 -12.07
CA ILE A 42 2.71 7.43 -10.91
C ILE A 42 1.25 7.11 -10.61
N SER A 43 0.86 5.86 -10.85
CA SER A 43 -0.47 5.30 -10.60
C SER A 43 -0.94 5.46 -9.15
N HIS A 44 -2.25 5.35 -8.95
CA HIS A 44 -2.80 5.30 -7.59
C HIS A 44 -2.27 4.04 -6.87
N TRP A 45 -2.20 4.08 -5.54
CA TRP A 45 -1.63 2.97 -4.78
C TRP A 45 -2.50 1.71 -4.88
N GLU A 46 -3.81 1.86 -5.02
CA GLU A 46 -4.77 0.75 -5.17
C GLU A 46 -4.51 -0.03 -6.46
N GLU A 47 -4.35 0.66 -7.59
CA GLU A 47 -4.03 0.04 -8.89
C GLU A 47 -2.69 -0.69 -8.86
N SER A 48 -1.71 -0.09 -8.16
CA SER A 48 -0.36 -0.66 -8.03
C SER A 48 -0.37 -1.91 -7.15
N LEU A 49 -1.18 -1.91 -6.09
CA LEU A 49 -1.38 -3.04 -5.19
C LEU A 49 -2.12 -4.18 -5.89
N GLU A 50 -3.19 -3.87 -6.64
CA GLU A 50 -3.94 -4.87 -7.41
C GLU A 50 -3.04 -5.58 -8.42
N ARG A 51 -2.25 -4.81 -9.19
CA ARG A 51 -1.27 -5.38 -10.13
C ARG A 51 -0.26 -6.29 -9.42
N MET A 52 0.29 -5.85 -8.28
CA MET A 52 1.25 -6.66 -7.51
C MET A 52 0.64 -7.99 -7.04
N ILE A 53 -0.59 -7.96 -6.51
CA ILE A 53 -1.29 -9.17 -6.05
C ILE A 53 -1.58 -10.10 -7.24
N TRP A 54 -2.00 -9.53 -8.38
CA TRP A 54 -2.25 -10.31 -9.59
C TRP A 54 -0.99 -10.97 -10.15
N ASP A 55 0.11 -10.21 -10.24
CA ASP A 55 1.39 -10.71 -10.73
C ASP A 55 1.95 -11.85 -9.86
N ASP A 56 1.74 -11.80 -8.54
CA ASP A 56 2.11 -12.88 -7.61
C ASP A 56 1.28 -14.15 -7.87
N CYS A 57 -0.02 -14.01 -8.16
CA CYS A 57 -0.88 -15.13 -8.54
C CYS A 57 -0.49 -15.75 -9.90
N GLU A 58 -0.13 -14.94 -10.90
CA GLU A 58 0.36 -15.42 -12.20
C GLU A 58 1.71 -16.16 -12.09
N ALA A 59 2.60 -15.69 -11.20
CA ALA A 59 3.85 -16.38 -10.89
C ALA A 59 3.63 -17.77 -10.27
N GLN A 60 2.51 -17.95 -9.55
CA GLN A 60 2.11 -19.25 -9.00
C GLN A 60 1.42 -20.18 -10.02
N LEU A 61 0.95 -19.65 -11.16
CA LEU A 61 0.25 -20.41 -12.21
C LEU A 61 1.14 -20.78 -13.41
N ARG A 62 2.43 -20.41 -13.41
CA ARG A 62 3.44 -20.87 -14.37
C ARG A 62 4.26 -22.07 -13.86
N ILE A 63 3.60 -23.06 -13.28
CA ILE A 63 4.13 -24.43 -13.14
C ILE A 63 3.44 -25.32 -14.17
#